data_AF-A0A2V2EP23-F1
#
_entry.id   AF-A0A2V2EP23-F1
#
_cell.length_a   1.000
_cell.length_b   1.000
_cell.length_c   1.000
_cell.angle_alpha   90.00
_cell.angle_beta   90.00
_cell.angle_gamma   90.00
#
_symmetry.space_group_name_H-M   'P 1'
#
loop_
_entity.id
_entity.type
_entity.pdbx_description
1 polymer ?
#
loop_
_entity_poly.entity_id
_entity_poly.type
_entity_poly.pdbx_seq_one_letter_code
_entity_poly.pdbx_strand_id
1 'polypeptide(L)'
;MKKLIDFDELFDRKLAQYMEEHAGEYTEKQWEDLIPRLYRNFGDTLIKSVGTTPKGYYASMTDEELVEALKAHHEEGVSVSDFLCRELESRDCPDALLSLLKEADGELLTLAVNLAGSSKRALPVYLDLLISTDDEELKDTVTEYLKGSADAVRDRVLALYREGVEREYMLEILSRCRQRDDEVFEILLNEFRTAPDDIPMHASYLASYGDERALPVLLDYIDRDEINYLEYQELKYAIEALGGEYTKVRDFSGDAYFQEIAAQSQIMPDFTSDKKTDA
;
A
#
# COMPACT_ATOMS: atom_id res chain seq x y z
N MET A 1 24.06 -7.68 25.01
CA MET A 1 22.63 -7.32 24.93
C MET A 1 22.41 -6.10 25.80
N LYS A 2 22.01 -4.99 25.20
CA LYS A 2 21.57 -3.80 25.94
C LYS A 2 20.23 -4.08 26.62
N LYS A 3 19.88 -3.30 27.64
CA LYS A 3 18.68 -3.50 28.47
C LYS A 3 17.40 -3.19 27.67
N LEU A 4 16.33 -3.96 27.84
CA LEU A 4 15.02 -3.56 27.33
C LEU A 4 14.51 -2.33 28.10
N ILE A 5 14.11 -1.28 27.37
CA ILE A 5 13.63 -0.02 27.96
C ILE A 5 12.33 0.37 27.29
N ASP A 6 11.27 0.46 28.08
CA ASP A 6 9.99 1.01 27.66
C ASP A 6 10.08 2.55 27.66
N PHE A 7 10.43 3.12 26.50
CA PHE A 7 10.51 4.57 26.33
C PHE A 7 9.12 5.22 26.25
N ASP A 8 8.08 4.47 25.85
CA ASP A 8 6.72 4.99 25.75
C ASP A 8 6.13 5.14 27.17
N GLU A 9 6.25 4.14 28.03
CA GLU A 9 5.86 4.25 29.45
C GLU A 9 6.67 5.32 30.21
N LEU A 10 7.93 5.55 29.82
CA LEU A 10 8.71 6.67 30.36
C LEU A 10 8.19 8.03 29.89
N PHE A 11 7.73 8.12 28.65
CA PHE A 11 7.11 9.32 28.12
C PHE A 11 5.74 9.56 28.76
N ASP A 12 4.89 8.55 28.85
CA ASP A 12 3.54 8.65 29.39
C ASP A 12 3.52 9.14 30.83
N ARG A 13 4.44 8.64 31.67
CA ARG A 13 4.60 9.15 33.04
C ARG A 13 5.01 10.61 33.09
N LYS A 14 5.89 11.05 32.18
CA LYS A 14 6.28 12.47 32.09
C LYS A 14 5.16 13.34 31.53
N LEU A 15 4.42 12.83 30.55
CA LEU A 15 3.29 13.52 29.96
C LEU A 15 2.19 13.71 30.99
N ALA A 16 1.85 12.68 31.77
CA ALA A 16 0.87 12.76 32.84
C ALA A 16 1.24 13.84 33.88
N GLN A 17 2.51 13.88 34.32
CA GLN A 17 2.99 14.93 35.21
C GLN A 17 2.88 16.32 34.57
N TYR A 18 3.28 16.46 33.30
CA TYR A 18 3.21 17.72 32.59
C TYR A 18 1.76 18.22 32.41
N MET A 19 0.82 17.33 32.14
CA MET A 19 -0.61 17.63 32.05
C MET A 19 -1.21 18.06 33.39
N GLU A 20 -0.78 17.45 34.50
CA GLU A 20 -1.18 17.85 35.85
C GLU A 20 -0.65 19.24 36.21
N GLU A 21 0.62 19.52 35.90
CA GLU A 21 1.25 20.82 36.14
C GLU A 21 0.62 21.96 35.32
N HIS A 22 0.09 21.66 34.14
CA HIS A 22 -0.54 22.63 33.21
C HIS A 22 -2.06 22.42 33.12
N ALA A 23 -2.67 21.93 34.20
CA ALA A 23 -4.09 21.60 34.23
C ALA A 23 -4.96 22.85 33.95
N GLY A 24 -5.76 22.77 32.88
CA GLY A 24 -6.64 23.86 32.44
C GLY A 24 -5.97 24.91 31.56
N GLU A 25 -4.67 24.79 31.25
CA GLU A 25 -3.96 25.74 30.37
C GLU A 25 -4.20 25.46 28.88
N TYR A 26 -4.46 24.20 28.53
CA TYR A 26 -4.63 23.74 27.16
C TYR A 26 -5.98 23.05 26.97
N THR A 27 -6.61 23.30 25.82
CA THR A 27 -7.77 22.54 25.34
C THR A 27 -7.35 21.19 24.77
N GLU A 28 -8.30 20.26 24.62
CA GLU A 28 -8.06 18.95 24.01
C GLU A 28 -7.38 19.04 22.64
N LYS A 29 -7.88 19.91 21.75
CA LYS A 29 -7.26 20.16 20.44
C LYS A 29 -5.82 20.67 20.52
N GLN A 30 -5.50 21.48 21.52
CA GLN A 30 -4.13 21.95 21.73
C GLN A 30 -3.21 20.83 22.23
N TRP A 31 -3.74 19.90 23.03
CA TRP A 31 -2.99 18.69 23.43
C TRP A 31 -2.71 17.77 22.26
N GLU A 32 -3.67 17.56 21.36
CA GLU A 32 -3.47 16.77 20.12
C GLU A 32 -2.31 17.31 19.28
N ASP A 33 -2.15 18.63 19.19
CA ASP A 33 -1.04 19.29 18.47
C ASP A 33 0.29 19.29 19.26
N LEU A 34 0.22 19.24 20.60
CA LEU A 34 1.37 19.40 21.50
C LEU A 34 2.05 18.07 21.82
N ILE A 35 1.28 17.00 22.09
CA ILE A 35 1.79 15.68 22.46
C ILE A 35 2.83 15.17 21.44
N PRO A 36 2.58 15.22 20.11
CA PRO A 36 3.57 14.76 19.13
C PRO A 36 4.89 15.56 19.18
N ARG A 37 4.83 16.85 19.53
CA ARG A 37 6.03 17.70 19.68
C ARG A 37 6.78 17.34 20.96
N LEU A 38 6.06 17.10 22.06
CA LEU A 38 6.64 16.65 23.32
C LEU A 38 7.33 15.30 23.15
N TYR A 39 6.70 14.34 22.47
CA TYR A 39 7.29 13.03 22.20
C TYR A 39 8.57 13.14 21.36
N ARG A 40 8.53 13.96 20.31
CA ARG A 40 9.72 14.25 19.49
C ARG A 40 10.87 14.83 20.33
N ASN A 41 10.58 15.83 21.16
CA ASN A 41 11.56 16.45 22.04
C ASN A 41 12.08 15.47 23.11
N PHE A 42 11.22 14.59 23.62
CA PHE A 42 11.59 13.54 24.56
C PHE A 42 12.65 12.61 23.95
N GLY A 43 12.53 12.27 22.66
CA GLY A 43 13.51 11.48 21.92
C GLY A 43 14.93 12.07 21.89
N ASP A 44 15.04 13.41 22.00
CA ASP A 44 16.31 14.15 22.03
C ASP A 44 16.73 14.56 23.45
N THR A 45 15.93 14.24 24.47
CA THR A 45 16.18 14.66 25.86
C THR A 45 16.99 13.60 26.60
N LEU A 46 18.08 14.02 27.26
CA LEU A 46 18.90 13.13 28.07
C LEU A 46 18.10 12.55 29.25
N ILE A 47 18.00 11.22 29.31
CA ILE A 47 17.38 10.52 30.43
C ILE A 47 18.48 10.06 31.38
N LYS A 48 18.60 10.72 32.54
CA LYS A 48 19.68 10.48 33.51
C LYS A 48 19.82 9.02 33.95
N SER A 49 18.70 8.30 34.11
CA SER A 49 18.68 6.88 34.50
C SER A 49 19.18 5.94 33.40
N VAL A 50 19.12 6.37 32.14
CA VAL A 50 19.57 5.61 30.97
C VAL A 50 20.98 6.06 30.54
N GLY A 51 21.36 7.30 30.85
CA GLY A 51 22.66 7.88 30.52
C GLY A 51 22.76 8.42 29.08
N THR A 52 21.68 8.36 28.30
CA THR A 52 21.59 8.87 26.93
C THR A 52 20.16 9.32 26.60
N THR A 53 19.92 9.79 25.37
CA THR A 53 18.57 10.10 24.85
C THR A 53 17.93 8.82 24.27
N PRO A 54 16.60 8.71 24.15
CA PRO A 54 15.96 7.57 23.50
C PRO A 54 16.51 7.29 22.09
N LYS A 55 16.67 8.33 21.26
CA LYS A 55 17.28 8.17 19.93
C LYS A 55 18.75 7.73 20.03
N GLY A 56 19.53 8.34 20.91
CA GLY A 56 20.94 7.98 21.12
C GLY A 56 21.12 6.56 21.66
N TYR A 57 20.12 6.02 22.36
CA TYR A 57 20.12 4.65 22.86
C TYR A 57 20.13 3.63 21.72
N TYR A 58 19.17 3.78 20.79
CA TYR A 58 19.04 2.91 19.62
C TYR A 58 20.10 3.22 18.56
N ALA A 59 20.43 4.48 18.30
CA ALA A 59 21.47 4.85 17.34
C ALA A 59 22.87 4.27 17.68
N SER A 60 23.13 3.98 18.96
CA SER A 60 24.37 3.34 19.39
C SER A 60 24.33 1.81 19.37
N MET A 61 23.25 1.20 18.87
CA MET A 61 23.14 -0.24 18.67
C MET A 61 23.61 -0.64 17.27
N THR A 62 24.15 -1.85 17.18
CA THR A 62 24.35 -2.58 15.93
C THR A 62 23.01 -3.04 15.34
N ASP A 63 23.00 -3.42 14.06
CA ASP A 63 21.78 -3.88 13.39
C ASP A 63 21.23 -5.15 14.07
N GLU A 64 22.10 -6.05 14.51
CA GLU A 64 21.72 -7.24 15.28
C GLU A 64 21.11 -6.85 16.63
N GLU A 65 21.71 -5.90 17.35
CA GLU A 65 21.17 -5.45 18.64
C GLU A 65 19.80 -4.76 18.51
N LEU A 66 19.54 -4.03 17.42
CA LEU A 66 18.24 -3.42 17.15
C LEU A 66 17.16 -4.48 16.89
N VAL A 67 17.48 -5.50 16.09
CA VAL A 67 16.55 -6.60 15.80
C VAL A 67 16.30 -7.45 17.04
N GLU A 68 17.32 -7.71 17.85
CA GLU A 68 17.14 -8.41 19.13
C GLU A 68 16.34 -7.57 20.14
N ALA A 69 16.49 -6.24 20.13
CA ALA A 69 15.61 -5.36 20.91
C ALA A 69 14.15 -5.45 20.43
N LEU A 70 13.91 -5.45 19.12
CA LEU A 70 12.58 -5.59 18.54
C LEU A 70 11.92 -6.92 18.99
N LYS A 71 12.65 -8.04 18.90
CA LYS A 71 12.20 -9.35 19.38
C LYS A 71 11.87 -9.32 20.87
N ALA A 72 12.76 -8.78 21.69
CA ALA A 72 12.55 -8.71 23.14
C ALA A 72 11.32 -7.88 23.51
N HIS A 73 11.06 -6.76 22.81
CA HIS A 73 9.83 -5.98 23.00
C HIS A 73 8.57 -6.81 22.69
N HIS A 74 8.57 -7.55 21.58
CA HIS A 74 7.46 -8.44 21.22
C HIS A 74 7.26 -9.58 22.25
N GLU A 75 8.34 -10.27 22.63
CA GLU A 75 8.30 -11.39 23.59
C GLU A 75 7.85 -10.97 25.00
N GLU A 76 8.27 -9.78 25.46
CA GLU A 76 7.92 -9.26 26.78
C GLU A 76 6.57 -8.50 26.79
N GLY A 77 5.90 -8.35 25.63
CA GLY A 77 4.64 -7.62 25.50
C GLY A 77 4.78 -6.12 25.78
N VAL A 78 5.95 -5.56 25.49
CA VAL A 78 6.28 -4.14 25.69
C VAL A 78 6.15 -3.40 24.37
N SER A 79 5.48 -2.24 24.37
CA SER A 79 5.30 -1.41 23.18
C SER A 79 6.64 -1.14 22.47
N VAL A 80 6.67 -1.31 21.15
CA VAL A 80 7.81 -0.97 20.32
C VAL A 80 7.76 0.53 20.05
N SER A 81 8.63 1.28 20.73
CA SER A 81 8.64 2.74 20.59
C SER A 81 8.98 3.17 19.16
N ASP A 82 8.38 4.25 18.68
CA ASP A 82 8.67 4.86 17.37
C ASP A 82 10.15 5.25 17.20
N PHE A 83 10.90 5.43 18.29
CA PHE A 83 12.36 5.61 18.24
C PHE A 83 13.11 4.38 17.72
N LEU A 84 12.68 3.16 18.12
CA LEU A 84 13.27 1.91 17.63
C LEU A 84 12.87 1.68 16.16
N CYS A 85 11.59 1.88 15.84
CA CYS A 85 11.09 1.74 14.47
C CYS A 85 11.87 2.63 13.50
N ARG A 86 11.98 3.93 13.80
CA ARG A 86 12.70 4.88 12.94
C ARG A 86 14.18 4.59 12.81
N GLU A 87 14.81 4.10 13.87
CA GLU A 87 16.21 3.70 13.79
C GLU A 87 16.36 2.52 12.82
N LEU A 88 15.53 1.48 12.95
CA LEU A 88 15.54 0.32 12.03
C LEU A 88 15.22 0.71 10.58
N GLU A 89 14.20 1.53 10.36
CA GLU A 89 13.84 2.04 9.02
C GLU A 89 15.00 2.80 8.38
N SER A 90 15.77 3.55 9.18
CA SER A 90 16.93 4.30 8.69
C SER A 90 18.10 3.43 8.23
N ARG A 91 18.12 2.13 8.61
CA ARG A 91 19.18 1.17 8.25
C ARG A 91 18.97 0.50 6.88
N ASP A 92 17.89 0.82 6.16
CA ASP A 92 17.55 0.25 4.84
C ASP A 92 17.63 -1.30 4.81
N CYS A 93 16.79 -1.91 5.64
CA CYS A 93 16.62 -3.37 5.74
C CYS A 93 17.95 -4.14 5.88
N PRO A 94 18.64 -4.04 7.05
CA PRO A 94 19.90 -4.72 7.29
C PRO A 94 19.74 -6.25 7.25
N ASP A 95 20.87 -6.99 7.14
CA ASP A 95 20.84 -8.46 7.05
C ASP A 95 20.15 -9.12 8.25
N ALA A 96 20.24 -8.50 9.44
CA ALA A 96 19.53 -8.94 10.63
C ALA A 96 18.00 -8.85 10.45
N LEU A 97 17.48 -7.77 9.84
CA LEU A 97 16.05 -7.60 9.57
C LEU A 97 15.58 -8.55 8.46
N LEU A 98 16.40 -8.77 7.43
CA LEU A 98 16.12 -9.77 6.39
C LEU A 98 16.06 -11.19 6.95
N SER A 99 16.88 -11.50 7.96
CA SER A 99 16.84 -12.79 8.64
C SER A 99 15.56 -12.91 9.47
N LEU A 100 15.19 -11.85 10.20
CA LEU A 100 13.93 -11.80 10.94
C LEU A 100 12.72 -12.01 10.02
N LEU A 101 12.65 -11.37 8.86
CA LEU A 101 11.55 -11.53 7.90
C LEU A 101 11.33 -12.98 7.45
N LYS A 102 12.37 -13.82 7.47
CA LYS A 102 12.30 -15.23 7.06
C LYS A 102 11.93 -16.17 8.19
N GLU A 103 12.17 -15.74 9.42
CA GLU A 103 12.04 -16.57 10.63
C GLU A 103 10.80 -16.23 11.45
N ALA A 104 10.35 -14.96 11.40
CA ALA A 104 9.24 -14.46 12.17
C ALA A 104 7.89 -14.93 11.61
N ASP A 105 6.89 -14.94 12.49
CA ASP A 105 5.48 -15.17 12.18
C ASP A 105 4.60 -14.14 12.90
N GLY A 106 3.29 -14.17 12.61
CA GLY A 106 2.29 -13.37 13.29
C GLY A 106 2.58 -11.86 13.32
N GLU A 107 2.31 -11.22 14.45
CA GLU A 107 2.47 -9.76 14.62
C GLU A 107 3.91 -9.29 14.43
N LEU A 108 4.90 -10.11 14.80
CA LEU A 108 6.31 -9.76 14.64
C LEU A 108 6.72 -9.74 13.16
N LEU A 109 6.19 -10.67 12.35
CA LEU A 109 6.39 -10.67 10.90
C LEU A 109 5.76 -9.43 10.27
N THR A 110 4.50 -9.13 10.60
CA THR A 110 3.81 -7.93 10.09
C THR A 110 4.57 -6.66 10.43
N LEU A 111 5.07 -6.53 11.67
CA LEU A 111 5.91 -5.41 12.07
C LEU A 111 7.23 -5.37 11.28
N ALA A 112 7.91 -6.51 11.12
CA ALA A 112 9.16 -6.58 10.36
C ALA A 112 8.97 -6.19 8.88
N VAL A 113 7.86 -6.60 8.25
CA VAL A 113 7.48 -6.24 6.89
C VAL A 113 7.27 -4.72 6.77
N ASN A 114 6.54 -4.12 7.70
CA ASN A 114 6.32 -2.68 7.73
C ASN A 114 7.64 -1.89 7.91
N LEU A 115 8.54 -2.38 8.78
CA LEU A 115 9.86 -1.77 9.01
C LEU A 115 10.79 -1.89 7.80
N ALA A 116 10.75 -3.02 7.09
CA ALA A 116 11.52 -3.22 5.87
C ALA A 116 10.96 -2.39 4.70
N GLY A 117 9.64 -2.14 4.69
CA GLY A 117 8.95 -1.23 3.79
C GLY A 117 9.26 -1.50 2.32
N SER A 118 9.57 -0.46 1.56
CA SER A 118 9.89 -0.56 0.13
C SER A 118 11.35 -0.95 -0.19
N SER A 119 12.10 -1.45 0.80
CA SER A 119 13.51 -1.80 0.58
C SER A 119 13.65 -2.89 -0.49
N LYS A 120 14.49 -2.61 -1.49
CA LYS A 120 14.74 -3.54 -2.61
C LYS A 120 15.37 -4.86 -2.16
N ARG A 121 16.02 -4.85 -0.99
CA ARG A 121 16.62 -6.06 -0.40
C ARG A 121 15.58 -7.06 0.09
N ALA A 122 14.39 -6.59 0.47
CA ALA A 122 13.32 -7.41 0.98
C ALA A 122 12.46 -8.05 -0.13
N LEU A 123 12.53 -7.55 -1.37
CA LEU A 123 11.69 -8.01 -2.49
C LEU A 123 11.71 -9.55 -2.70
N PRO A 124 12.87 -10.25 -2.62
CA PRO A 124 12.86 -11.71 -2.74
C PRO A 124 12.07 -12.38 -1.61
N VAL A 125 12.18 -11.86 -0.38
CA VAL A 125 11.46 -12.39 0.78
C VAL A 125 9.95 -12.10 0.66
N TYR A 126 9.59 -10.92 0.17
CA TYR A 126 8.18 -10.58 -0.09
C TYR A 126 7.53 -11.48 -1.12
N LEU A 127 8.24 -11.86 -2.19
CA LEU A 127 7.75 -12.85 -3.15
C LEU A 127 7.58 -14.22 -2.51
N ASP A 128 8.54 -14.64 -1.68
CA ASP A 128 8.45 -15.92 -0.96
C ASP A 128 7.27 -15.92 0.02
N LEU A 129 7.04 -14.81 0.74
CA LEU A 129 5.89 -14.62 1.64
C LEU A 129 4.57 -14.66 0.89
N LEU A 130 4.45 -13.91 -0.22
CA LEU A 130 3.25 -13.82 -1.04
C LEU A 130 2.75 -15.20 -1.48
N ILE A 131 3.66 -16.13 -1.78
CA ILE A 131 3.31 -17.48 -2.24
C ILE A 131 3.25 -18.55 -1.14
N SER A 132 3.63 -18.23 0.10
CA SER A 132 3.70 -19.20 1.20
C SER A 132 2.75 -18.92 2.35
N THR A 133 2.25 -17.69 2.49
CA THR A 133 1.28 -17.32 3.52
C THR A 133 -0.16 -17.50 3.03
N ASP A 134 -1.08 -17.82 3.94
CA ASP A 134 -2.54 -17.79 3.72
C ASP A 134 -3.17 -16.51 4.29
N ASP A 135 -2.36 -15.61 4.85
CA ASP A 135 -2.81 -14.31 5.39
C ASP A 135 -2.98 -13.29 4.26
N GLU A 136 -4.22 -13.03 3.86
CA GLU A 136 -4.55 -12.09 2.78
C GLU A 136 -4.12 -10.65 3.08
N GLU A 137 -4.18 -10.19 4.34
CA GLU A 137 -3.75 -8.83 4.69
C GLU A 137 -2.23 -8.68 4.52
N LEU A 138 -1.49 -9.74 4.88
CA LEU A 138 -0.06 -9.79 4.63
C LEU A 138 0.26 -9.85 3.13
N LYS A 139 -0.48 -10.65 2.35
CA LYS A 139 -0.32 -10.72 0.89
C LYS A 139 -0.54 -9.35 0.24
N ASP A 140 -1.61 -8.66 0.61
CA ASP A 140 -1.92 -7.32 0.11
C ASP A 140 -0.80 -6.34 0.45
N THR A 141 -0.33 -6.38 1.69
CA THR A 141 0.77 -5.52 2.16
C THR A 141 2.06 -5.73 1.36
N VAL A 142 2.51 -6.99 1.19
CA VAL A 142 3.73 -7.27 0.44
C VAL A 142 3.56 -6.99 -1.06
N THR A 143 2.36 -7.18 -1.61
CA THR A 143 2.02 -6.84 -2.99
C THR A 143 2.17 -5.35 -3.26
N GLU A 144 1.73 -4.48 -2.34
CA GLU A 144 1.94 -3.02 -2.46
C GLU A 144 3.42 -2.65 -2.54
N TYR A 145 4.29 -3.29 -1.73
CA TYR A 145 5.73 -3.06 -1.80
C TYR A 145 6.34 -3.58 -3.10
N LEU A 146 5.91 -4.76 -3.57
CA LEU A 146 6.36 -5.36 -4.83
C LEU A 146 5.98 -4.49 -6.03
N LYS A 147 4.75 -3.95 -6.06
CA LYS A 147 4.27 -3.00 -7.08
C LYS A 147 5.15 -1.75 -7.19
N GLY A 148 5.62 -1.23 -6.04
CA GLY A 148 6.55 -0.09 -6.00
C GLY A 148 7.88 -0.36 -6.71
N SER A 149 8.25 -1.62 -6.89
CA SER A 149 9.47 -2.08 -7.55
C SER A 149 9.22 -3.16 -8.61
N ALA A 150 8.07 -3.12 -9.30
CA ALA A 150 7.61 -4.18 -10.21
C ALA A 150 8.66 -4.60 -11.25
N ASP A 151 9.35 -3.63 -11.87
CA ASP A 151 10.42 -3.91 -12.85
C ASP A 151 11.57 -4.74 -12.26
N ALA A 152 11.88 -4.59 -10.96
CA ALA A 152 12.96 -5.32 -10.30
C ALA A 152 12.62 -6.79 -10.03
N VAL A 153 11.32 -7.11 -9.94
CA VAL A 153 10.82 -8.46 -9.67
C VAL A 153 10.19 -9.14 -10.88
N ARG A 154 10.05 -8.42 -12.01
CA ARG A 154 9.36 -8.84 -13.23
C ARG A 154 9.68 -10.26 -13.65
N ASP A 155 10.96 -10.62 -13.79
CA ASP A 155 11.35 -11.94 -14.31
C ASP A 155 10.89 -13.08 -13.40
N ARG A 156 10.92 -12.87 -12.08
CA ARG A 156 10.44 -13.85 -11.09
C ARG A 156 8.92 -13.90 -11.08
N VAL A 157 8.24 -12.76 -11.13
CA VAL A 157 6.77 -12.67 -11.19
C VAL A 157 6.24 -13.33 -12.47
N LEU A 158 6.88 -13.12 -13.62
CA LEU A 158 6.54 -13.81 -14.88
C LEU A 158 6.69 -15.33 -14.76
N ALA A 159 7.74 -15.82 -14.09
CA ALA A 159 7.90 -17.24 -13.86
C ALA A 159 6.75 -17.81 -13.01
N LEU A 160 6.42 -17.16 -11.89
CA LEU A 160 5.32 -17.56 -11.00
C LEU A 160 3.96 -17.52 -11.70
N TYR A 161 3.71 -16.48 -12.50
CA TYR A 161 2.50 -16.35 -13.32
C TYR A 161 2.34 -17.54 -14.29
N ARG A 162 3.42 -17.91 -15.00
CA ARG A 162 3.42 -19.06 -15.92
C ARG A 162 3.21 -20.40 -15.20
N GLU A 163 3.62 -20.48 -13.94
CA GLU A 163 3.39 -21.65 -13.07
C GLU A 163 1.96 -21.69 -12.50
N GLY A 164 1.18 -20.61 -12.65
CA GLY A 164 -0.18 -20.49 -12.13
C GLY A 164 -0.25 -20.20 -10.64
N VAL A 165 0.83 -19.71 -10.04
CA VAL A 165 0.92 -19.40 -8.60
C VAL A 165 0.41 -17.98 -8.35
N GLU A 166 -0.56 -17.83 -7.43
CA GLU A 166 -1.09 -16.53 -6.98
C GLU A 166 -1.38 -15.57 -8.15
N ARG A 167 -2.07 -16.10 -9.17
CA ARG A 167 -2.15 -15.50 -10.51
C ARG A 167 -2.63 -14.05 -10.50
N GLU A 168 -3.62 -13.73 -9.68
CA GLU A 168 -4.18 -12.38 -9.54
C GLU A 168 -3.14 -11.39 -9.00
N TYR A 169 -2.46 -11.74 -7.91
CA TYR A 169 -1.36 -10.94 -7.37
C TYR A 169 -0.22 -10.74 -8.39
N MET A 170 0.14 -11.78 -9.14
CA MET A 170 1.16 -11.65 -10.18
C MET A 170 0.73 -10.65 -11.27
N LEU A 171 -0.53 -10.69 -11.71
CA LEU A 171 -1.06 -9.73 -12.70
C LEU A 171 -1.04 -8.30 -12.15
N GLU A 172 -1.42 -8.12 -10.90
CA GLU A 172 -1.41 -6.81 -10.27
C GLU A 172 0.00 -6.22 -10.24
N ILE A 173 1.01 -7.01 -9.86
CA ILE A 173 2.41 -6.57 -9.85
C ILE A 173 2.88 -6.25 -11.28
N LEU A 174 2.60 -7.12 -12.25
CA LEU A 174 2.96 -6.93 -13.66
C LEU A 174 2.35 -5.66 -14.26
N SER A 175 1.13 -5.30 -13.86
CA SER A 175 0.46 -4.07 -14.29
C SER A 175 1.21 -2.79 -13.89
N ARG A 176 2.14 -2.88 -12.94
CA ARG A 176 2.96 -1.75 -12.46
C ARG A 176 4.37 -1.70 -13.03
N CYS A 177 4.75 -2.64 -13.91
CA CYS A 177 5.99 -2.55 -14.67
C CYS A 177 6.01 -1.27 -15.52
N ARG A 178 7.12 -0.55 -15.48
CA ARG A 178 7.32 0.69 -16.27
C ARG A 178 8.21 0.46 -17.48
N GLN A 179 9.04 -0.57 -17.44
CA GLN A 179 9.81 -0.99 -18.59
C GLN A 179 8.90 -1.73 -19.55
N ARG A 180 8.73 -1.18 -20.76
CA ARG A 180 7.91 -1.83 -21.79
C ARG A 180 8.50 -3.18 -22.14
N ASP A 181 7.68 -4.19 -21.95
CA ASP A 181 7.96 -5.59 -22.22
C ASP A 181 6.79 -6.18 -23.00
N ASP A 182 7.09 -6.82 -24.13
CA ASP A 182 6.07 -7.37 -25.02
C ASP A 182 5.34 -8.56 -24.37
N GLU A 183 6.03 -9.37 -23.56
CA GLU A 183 5.39 -10.50 -22.89
C GLU A 183 4.42 -10.02 -21.80
N VAL A 184 4.84 -9.06 -20.99
CA VAL A 184 3.97 -8.46 -19.96
C VAL A 184 2.73 -7.85 -20.61
N PHE A 185 2.91 -7.09 -21.69
CA PHE A 185 1.81 -6.48 -22.43
C PHE A 185 0.81 -7.53 -22.95
N GLU A 186 1.30 -8.57 -23.62
CA GLU A 186 0.43 -9.61 -24.18
C GLU A 186 -0.29 -10.41 -23.10
N ILE A 187 0.34 -10.65 -21.93
CA ILE A 187 -0.33 -11.28 -20.79
C ILE A 187 -1.51 -10.43 -20.33
N LEU A 188 -1.27 -9.14 -20.00
CA LEU A 188 -2.33 -8.26 -19.50
C LEU A 188 -3.46 -8.10 -20.52
N LEU A 189 -3.13 -8.00 -21.80
CA LEU A 189 -4.11 -7.90 -22.89
C LEU A 189 -4.91 -9.19 -23.08
N ASN A 190 -4.27 -10.35 -22.91
CA ASN A 190 -4.94 -11.64 -22.99
C ASN A 190 -5.91 -11.85 -21.82
N GLU A 191 -5.53 -11.48 -20.59
CA GLU A 191 -6.43 -11.55 -19.44
C GLU A 191 -7.68 -10.71 -19.65
N PHE A 192 -7.51 -9.46 -20.07
CA PHE A 192 -8.63 -8.59 -20.41
C PHE A 192 -9.57 -9.20 -21.47
N ARG A 193 -9.03 -9.94 -22.46
CA ARG A 193 -9.83 -10.56 -23.52
C ARG A 193 -10.56 -11.83 -23.10
N THR A 194 -10.04 -12.55 -22.11
CA THR A 194 -10.44 -13.94 -21.83
C THR A 194 -11.11 -14.15 -20.48
N ALA A 195 -11.04 -13.17 -19.58
CA ALA A 195 -11.70 -13.18 -18.28
C ALA A 195 -12.84 -12.14 -18.24
N PRO A 196 -14.06 -12.50 -18.72
CA PRO A 196 -15.18 -11.56 -18.82
C PRO A 196 -15.79 -11.19 -17.46
N ASP A 197 -15.51 -11.95 -16.40
CA ASP A 197 -16.10 -11.75 -15.09
C ASP A 197 -15.43 -10.59 -14.31
N ASP A 198 -14.27 -10.08 -14.76
CA ASP A 198 -13.53 -9.01 -14.09
C ASP A 198 -12.93 -7.97 -15.04
N ILE A 199 -13.75 -7.53 -15.99
CA ILE A 199 -13.39 -6.49 -16.96
C ILE A 199 -12.94 -5.18 -16.29
N PRO A 200 -13.62 -4.66 -15.24
CA PRO A 200 -13.19 -3.49 -14.52
C PRO A 200 -11.73 -3.56 -14.04
N MET A 201 -11.36 -4.65 -13.35
CA MET A 201 -10.01 -4.82 -12.84
C MET A 201 -8.98 -4.93 -13.96
N HIS A 202 -9.24 -5.74 -14.98
CA HIS A 202 -8.29 -5.92 -16.08
C HIS A 202 -8.12 -4.66 -16.94
N ALA A 203 -9.17 -3.85 -17.12
CA ALA A 203 -9.07 -2.54 -17.74
C ALA A 203 -8.13 -1.62 -16.92
N SER A 204 -8.26 -1.64 -15.60
CA SER A 204 -7.40 -0.86 -14.70
C SER A 204 -5.92 -1.29 -14.77
N TYR A 205 -5.65 -2.58 -15.01
CA TYR A 205 -4.29 -3.08 -15.20
C TYR A 205 -3.67 -2.59 -16.50
N LEU A 206 -4.43 -2.59 -17.61
CA LEU A 206 -3.98 -2.03 -18.89
C LEU A 206 -3.70 -0.52 -18.77
N ALA A 207 -4.57 0.21 -18.08
CA ALA A 207 -4.39 1.63 -17.81
C ALA A 207 -3.12 1.89 -16.97
N SER A 208 -2.92 1.09 -15.93
CA SER A 208 -1.75 1.20 -15.04
C SER A 208 -0.43 0.88 -15.74
N TYR A 209 -0.44 -0.10 -16.65
CA TYR A 209 0.74 -0.47 -17.43
C TYR A 209 1.10 0.60 -18.48
N GLY A 210 0.11 1.31 -19.01
CA GLY A 210 0.35 2.54 -19.79
C GLY A 210 0.80 2.31 -21.24
N ASP A 211 0.55 1.13 -21.83
CA ASP A 211 0.87 0.86 -23.23
C ASP A 211 -0.34 1.14 -24.14
N GLU A 212 -0.24 2.23 -24.93
CA GLU A 212 -1.26 2.69 -25.88
C GLU A 212 -1.69 1.64 -26.91
N ARG A 213 -0.89 0.58 -27.12
CA ARG A 213 -1.28 -0.56 -27.97
C ARG A 213 -2.56 -1.25 -27.50
N ALA A 214 -2.98 -1.06 -26.24
CA ALA A 214 -4.26 -1.57 -25.73
C ALA A 214 -5.48 -0.77 -26.24
N LEU A 215 -5.31 0.48 -26.69
CA LEU A 215 -6.42 1.37 -27.07
C LEU A 215 -7.40 0.77 -28.09
N PRO A 216 -6.95 0.14 -29.21
CA PRO A 216 -7.90 -0.42 -30.17
C PRO A 216 -8.79 -1.50 -29.57
N VAL A 217 -8.26 -2.28 -28.62
CA VAL A 217 -9.00 -3.36 -27.96
C VAL A 217 -10.00 -2.78 -26.95
N LEU A 218 -9.58 -1.79 -26.18
CA LEU A 218 -10.46 -1.11 -25.22
C LEU A 218 -11.61 -0.37 -25.93
N LEU A 219 -11.32 0.33 -27.03
CA LEU A 219 -12.31 1.04 -27.85
C LEU A 219 -13.33 0.10 -28.51
N ASP A 220 -12.89 -1.08 -28.97
CA ASP A 220 -13.80 -2.12 -29.48
C ASP A 220 -14.67 -2.72 -28.35
N TYR A 221 -14.09 -2.92 -27.17
CA TYR A 221 -14.82 -3.51 -26.05
C TYR A 221 -15.89 -2.58 -25.48
N ILE A 222 -15.57 -1.30 -25.27
CA ILE A 222 -16.52 -0.31 -24.74
C ILE A 222 -17.70 -0.07 -25.69
N ASP A 223 -17.56 -0.42 -26.98
CA ASP A 223 -18.61 -0.33 -27.98
C ASP A 223 -19.66 -1.44 -27.91
N ARG A 224 -19.43 -2.49 -27.11
CA ARG A 224 -20.37 -3.60 -26.96
C ARG A 224 -21.65 -3.16 -26.25
N ASP A 225 -22.78 -3.69 -26.68
CA ASP A 225 -24.09 -3.33 -26.14
C ASP A 225 -24.33 -3.95 -24.76
N GLU A 226 -23.66 -5.05 -24.45
CA GLU A 226 -23.89 -5.85 -23.24
C GLU A 226 -23.13 -5.37 -22.00
N ILE A 227 -22.29 -4.33 -22.11
CA ILE A 227 -21.54 -3.82 -20.95
C ILE A 227 -22.46 -3.09 -19.97
N ASN A 228 -22.21 -3.28 -18.69
CA ASN A 228 -22.90 -2.55 -17.62
C ASN A 228 -22.27 -1.18 -17.37
N TYR A 229 -22.90 -0.37 -16.51
CA TYR A 229 -22.43 0.99 -16.23
C TYR A 229 -21.04 1.04 -15.58
N LEU A 230 -20.73 0.11 -14.67
CA LEU A 230 -19.43 0.04 -13.99
C LEU A 230 -18.31 -0.28 -14.98
N GLU A 231 -18.51 -1.30 -15.82
CA GLU A 231 -17.58 -1.66 -16.90
C GLU A 231 -17.35 -0.48 -17.85
N TYR A 232 -18.41 0.23 -18.23
CA TYR A 232 -18.28 1.43 -19.05
C TYR A 232 -17.42 2.51 -18.42
N GLN A 233 -17.58 2.78 -17.12
CA GLN A 233 -16.79 3.78 -16.41
C GLN A 233 -15.30 3.41 -16.38
N GLU A 234 -14.97 2.16 -16.04
CA GLU A 234 -13.58 1.70 -15.96
C GLU A 234 -12.92 1.62 -17.34
N LEU A 235 -13.63 1.15 -18.36
CA LEU A 235 -13.13 1.15 -19.74
C LEU A 235 -12.87 2.57 -20.23
N LYS A 236 -13.79 3.50 -19.94
CA LYS A 236 -13.62 4.91 -20.31
C LYS A 236 -12.41 5.52 -19.60
N TYR A 237 -12.26 5.28 -18.30
CA TYR A 237 -11.09 5.70 -17.54
C TYR A 237 -9.79 5.15 -18.14
N ALA A 238 -9.75 3.86 -18.45
CA ALA A 238 -8.58 3.22 -19.04
C ALA A 238 -8.23 3.81 -20.43
N ILE A 239 -9.23 4.07 -21.27
CA ILE A 239 -9.05 4.72 -22.58
C ILE A 239 -8.45 6.13 -22.40
N GLU A 240 -9.01 6.94 -21.50
CA GLU A 240 -8.54 8.30 -21.24
C GLU A 240 -7.13 8.33 -20.62
N ALA A 241 -6.84 7.40 -19.71
CA ALA A 241 -5.51 7.25 -19.10
C ALA A 241 -4.42 6.92 -20.14
N LEU A 242 -4.77 6.18 -21.19
CA LEU A 242 -3.90 5.86 -22.32
C LEU A 242 -3.88 6.94 -23.41
N GLY A 243 -4.57 8.08 -23.20
CA GLY A 243 -4.62 9.20 -24.14
C GLY A 243 -5.61 9.02 -25.30
N GLY A 244 -6.49 8.02 -25.22
CA GLY A 244 -7.61 7.86 -26.13
C GLY A 244 -8.82 8.70 -25.72
N GLU A 245 -9.84 8.72 -26.58
CA GLU A 245 -11.10 9.41 -26.32
C GLU A 245 -12.28 8.53 -26.77
N TYR A 246 -13.30 8.43 -25.92
CA TYR A 246 -14.56 7.78 -26.26
C TYR A 246 -15.71 8.79 -26.23
N THR A 247 -16.27 9.09 -27.41
CA THR A 247 -17.22 10.21 -27.61
C THR A 247 -18.67 9.78 -27.80
N LYS A 248 -18.94 8.48 -27.91
CA LYS A 248 -20.32 8.00 -28.13
C LYS A 248 -21.14 8.16 -26.85
N VAL A 249 -22.35 8.67 -27.02
CA VAL A 249 -23.33 8.79 -25.94
C VAL A 249 -23.96 7.42 -25.71
N ARG A 250 -23.94 6.96 -24.46
CA ARG A 250 -24.55 5.70 -24.00
C ARG A 250 -25.63 6.00 -22.98
N ASP A 251 -26.71 5.22 -23.00
CA ASP A 251 -27.79 5.30 -22.02
C ASP A 251 -27.72 4.09 -21.08
N PHE A 252 -27.46 4.37 -19.80
CA PHE A 252 -27.42 3.38 -18.72
C PHE A 252 -28.57 3.58 -17.73
N SER A 253 -29.62 4.33 -18.08
CA SER A 253 -30.75 4.61 -17.17
C SER A 253 -31.45 3.34 -16.64
N GLY A 254 -31.41 2.26 -17.41
CA GLY A 254 -31.93 0.94 -17.02
C GLY A 254 -30.94 0.05 -16.26
N ASP A 255 -29.68 0.46 -16.09
CA ASP A 255 -28.62 -0.32 -15.45
C ASP A 255 -28.71 -0.24 -13.91
N ALA A 256 -28.51 -1.38 -13.24
CA ALA A 256 -28.64 -1.49 -11.79
C ALA A 256 -27.55 -0.68 -11.04
N TYR A 257 -26.30 -0.72 -11.51
CA TYR A 257 -25.20 0.04 -10.92
C TYR A 257 -25.41 1.54 -11.11
N PHE A 258 -25.88 1.96 -12.29
CA PHE A 258 -26.23 3.36 -12.55
C PHE A 258 -27.29 3.86 -11.57
N GLN A 259 -28.37 3.10 -11.38
CA GLN A 259 -29.45 3.46 -10.46
C GLN A 259 -29.01 3.51 -9.00
N GLU A 260 -28.16 2.58 -8.58
CA GLU A 260 -27.60 2.55 -7.23
C GLU A 260 -26.72 3.79 -6.96
N ILE A 261 -25.78 4.08 -7.85
CA ILE A 261 -24.89 5.24 -7.73
C ILE A 261 -25.69 6.55 -7.75
N ALA A 262 -26.69 6.66 -8.63
CA ALA A 262 -27.56 7.83 -8.69
C ALA A 262 -28.39 8.02 -7.40
N ALA A 263 -28.89 6.92 -6.81
CA ALA A 263 -29.64 6.96 -5.55
C ALA A 263 -28.77 7.39 -4.37
N GLN A 264 -27.50 6.96 -4.33
CA GLN A 264 -26.54 7.35 -3.30
C GLN A 264 -26.05 8.80 -3.47
N SER A 265 -25.93 9.28 -4.71
CA SER A 265 -25.30 10.57 -5.02
C SER A 265 -26.24 11.79 -4.95
N GLN A 266 -27.56 11.62 -4.76
CA GLN A 266 -28.58 12.70 -4.81
C GLN A 266 -28.53 13.63 -6.04
N ILE A 267 -27.81 13.25 -7.10
CA ILE A 267 -27.65 14.01 -8.35
C ILE A 267 -27.91 13.03 -9.49
N MET A 268 -29.07 13.13 -10.14
CA MET A 268 -29.25 12.53 -11.46
C MET A 268 -28.66 13.48 -12.50
N PRO A 269 -27.66 13.07 -13.32
CA PRO A 269 -27.28 13.85 -14.49
C PRO A 269 -28.43 13.80 -15.52
N ASP A 270 -28.82 14.96 -16.02
CA ASP A 270 -29.83 15.10 -17.08
C ASP A 270 -29.18 14.83 -18.45
N PHE A 271 -29.49 13.67 -19.04
CA PHE A 271 -29.08 13.31 -20.41
C PHE A 271 -30.09 13.76 -21.47
N THR A 272 -31.07 14.60 -21.13
CA THR A 272 -32.09 15.10 -22.07
C THR A 272 -31.89 16.57 -22.41
N SER A 273 -30.81 16.91 -23.12
CA SER A 273 -30.74 18.22 -23.79
C SER A 273 -30.25 18.16 -25.23
N ASP A 274 -30.93 17.34 -26.04
CA ASP A 274 -31.16 17.69 -27.43
C ASP A 274 -32.20 18.84 -27.48
N LYS A 275 -31.73 20.08 -27.47
CA LYS A 275 -32.51 21.19 -28.04
C LYS A 275 -31.68 21.91 -29.08
N LYS A 276 -31.89 21.48 -30.33
CA LYS A 276 -31.74 22.31 -31.52
C LYS A 276 -32.39 23.67 -31.27
N THR A 277 -31.59 24.73 -31.27
CA THR A 277 -32.08 26.08 -31.48
C THR A 277 -32.02 26.36 -32.98
N ASP A 278 -33.14 26.09 -33.66
CA ASP A 278 -33.49 26.77 -34.91
C ASP A 278 -34.29 28.03 -34.57
N ALA A 279 -33.83 29.15 -35.14
CA ALA A 279 -34.40 30.52 -35.17
C ALA A 279 -34.40 31.35 -33.87
#